data_AF-A0A8J9YCE9-F1
#
_entry.id   AF-A0A8J9YCE9-F1
#
_cell.length_a   1.000
_cell.length_b   1.000
_cell.length_c   1.000
_cell.angle_alpha   90.00
_cell.angle_beta   90.00
_cell.angle_gamma   90.00
#
_symmetry.space_group_name_H-M   'P 1'
#
loop_
_entity.id
_entity.type
_entity.pdbx_description
1 polymer ?
#
loop_
_entity_poly.entity_id
_entity_poly.type
_entity_poly.pdbx_seq_one_letter_code
_entity_poly.pdbx_strand_id
1 'polypeptide(L)'
;MATTTSNQDMQPEAHTGEKAPSTSGPRRQKTKVYGKRSKGSENTAAPPLPPRDPNSTGPRPTRLSTVATKPKNEPMFSDIDMMGFPGVAPYRRTNEFAITAEGFIPLCEKEYDVIASNQPYFAKSVAKSAWVYYCTMSLYARLITLKQEDGSSEYDEDSFAGQVLSGNHSLPTPIESYIKALGNIVDSSSIRYKLAMPTWPDEDGTFGKMGPHTHWKYMSMPCPVVCRQRIQEDLRVTATPGIKEWNLPAALRPDEPGAGHPTRNCLGWARAATLTSDQVAFLESANIMEDAFPVKFQKFQYNVDLFEKVSLALSRTEEKIKLAPQVKKSAEGALALVCYTVVENTEQDTSANVFYTESRNNQIVTSSEIDARQVLASLILSFRVQKDTIGGIRPYAAYSFGGYANVPDTWHKTRNHIFTYGRADRWNVKEYTAPFTDKSEYRLAWIKRHVK
;
A
#
# COMPACT_ATOMS: atom_id res chain seq x y z
N MET A 1 -59.17 31.64 13.27
CA MET A 1 -58.83 33.07 13.41
C MET A 1 -57.86 33.41 12.31
N ALA A 2 -58.22 34.42 11.53
CA ALA A 2 -57.55 34.82 10.30
C ALA A 2 -56.35 35.74 10.58
N THR A 3 -55.28 35.59 9.79
CA THR A 3 -54.63 36.73 9.14
C THR A 3 -53.83 36.28 7.92
N THR A 4 -54.15 36.97 6.83
CA THR A 4 -53.65 36.90 5.45
C THR A 4 -52.38 37.74 5.28
N THR A 5 -51.72 37.58 4.12
CA THR A 5 -50.72 38.45 3.40
C THR A 5 -49.30 37.85 3.33
N SER A 6 -48.54 37.91 2.23
CA SER A 6 -48.69 38.51 0.90
C SER A 6 -47.62 37.89 -0.02
N ASN A 7 -47.96 37.74 -1.30
CA ASN A 7 -47.05 37.41 -2.40
C ASN A 7 -45.87 38.39 -2.51
N GLN A 8 -44.73 37.91 -3.02
CA GLN A 8 -43.87 38.67 -3.91
C GLN A 8 -43.21 37.73 -4.94
N ASP A 9 -43.64 37.91 -6.19
CA ASP A 9 -42.97 37.46 -7.40
C ASP A 9 -41.62 38.16 -7.56
N MET A 10 -40.59 37.42 -7.96
CA MET A 10 -39.45 37.99 -8.67
C MET A 10 -39.03 37.08 -9.83
N GLN A 11 -38.80 37.76 -10.95
CA GLN A 11 -38.65 37.29 -12.33
C GLN A 11 -37.35 36.53 -12.62
N PRO A 12 -37.29 35.80 -13.76
CA PRO A 12 -36.08 35.17 -14.27
C PRO A 12 -35.24 36.16 -15.10
N GLU A 13 -33.95 36.29 -14.80
CA GLU A 13 -33.02 36.99 -15.68
C GLU A 13 -32.44 36.04 -16.73
N ALA A 14 -32.69 36.41 -17.99
CA ALA A 14 -32.04 35.88 -19.17
C ALA A 14 -30.68 36.55 -19.36
N HIS A 15 -29.62 35.76 -19.59
CA HIS A 15 -28.39 36.25 -20.19
C HIS A 15 -28.13 35.58 -21.54
N THR A 16 -28.32 36.39 -22.57
CA THR A 16 -27.88 36.22 -23.96
C THR A 16 -26.42 36.69 -24.14
N GLY A 17 -25.72 36.06 -25.08
CA GLY A 17 -24.60 36.66 -25.84
C GLY A 17 -23.23 36.04 -25.56
N GLU A 18 -22.74 35.13 -26.41
CA GLU A 18 -21.89 35.44 -27.58
C GLU A 18 -20.44 35.84 -27.25
N LYS A 19 -19.49 34.93 -27.47
CA LYS A 19 -18.49 35.00 -28.58
C LYS A 19 -17.38 33.97 -28.40
N ALA A 20 -17.26 33.12 -29.41
CA ALA A 20 -16.05 32.35 -29.69
C ALA A 20 -14.91 33.28 -30.15
N PRO A 21 -13.65 32.84 -29.97
CA PRO A 21 -12.75 32.92 -31.11
C PRO A 21 -12.06 31.59 -31.39
N SER A 22 -12.24 31.15 -32.63
CA SER A 22 -11.36 30.25 -33.35
C SER A 22 -9.94 30.79 -33.41
N THR A 23 -8.94 29.95 -33.14
CA THR A 23 -7.65 30.04 -33.85
C THR A 23 -7.06 28.65 -34.00
N SER A 24 -7.32 28.10 -35.18
CA SER A 24 -6.62 26.97 -35.79
C SER A 24 -5.19 27.38 -36.15
N GLY A 25 -4.20 26.86 -35.42
CA GLY A 25 -2.79 26.94 -35.79
C GLY A 25 -2.33 25.68 -36.52
N PRO A 26 -1.76 25.77 -37.74
CA PRO A 26 -1.31 24.60 -38.49
C PRO A 26 0.00 24.05 -37.91
N ARG A 27 -0.05 22.82 -37.38
CA ARG A 27 1.13 22.09 -36.92
C ARG A 27 1.89 21.54 -38.12
N ARG A 28 2.98 22.23 -38.47
CA ARG A 28 4.01 21.85 -39.45
C ARG A 28 4.40 20.36 -39.31
N GLN A 29 4.00 19.54 -40.29
CA GLN A 29 4.56 18.22 -40.53
C GLN A 29 5.98 18.40 -41.10
N LYS A 30 7.00 17.88 -40.40
CA LYS A 30 8.34 17.71 -40.96
C LYS A 30 8.38 16.40 -41.72
N THR A 31 8.27 16.51 -43.03
CA THR A 31 8.59 15.51 -44.04
C THR A 31 10.07 15.10 -43.88
N LYS A 32 10.33 13.83 -43.54
CA LYS A 32 11.67 13.24 -43.70
C LYS A 32 11.86 12.92 -45.19
N VAL A 33 12.85 13.59 -45.77
CA VAL A 33 13.28 13.42 -47.15
C VAL A 33 13.89 12.03 -47.34
N TYR A 34 13.34 11.29 -48.30
CA TYR A 34 13.89 10.08 -48.88
C TYR A 34 15.16 10.42 -49.68
N GLY A 35 16.33 10.05 -49.17
CA GLY A 35 17.57 10.07 -49.93
C GLY A 35 17.71 8.77 -50.74
N LYS A 36 17.23 8.79 -51.99
CA LYS A 36 17.69 7.84 -53.02
C LYS A 36 19.15 8.15 -53.35
N ARG A 37 20.05 7.18 -53.15
CA ARG A 37 21.31 7.12 -53.88
C ARG A 37 21.42 5.76 -54.55
N SER A 38 21.38 5.79 -55.87
CA SER A 38 21.52 4.66 -56.78
C SER A 38 22.97 4.49 -57.23
N LYS A 39 23.27 3.24 -57.63
CA LYS A 39 24.32 2.77 -58.56
C LYS A 39 25.70 2.43 -57.98
N GLY A 40 26.09 1.19 -58.26
CA GLY A 40 27.44 0.64 -58.09
C GLY A 40 27.42 -0.88 -58.17
N SER A 41 27.14 -1.44 -59.35
CA SER A 41 27.32 -2.86 -59.65
C SER A 41 28.78 -3.14 -59.97
N GLU A 42 29.46 -3.93 -59.14
CA GLU A 42 30.71 -4.59 -59.52
C GLU A 42 30.66 -6.06 -59.11
N ASN A 43 30.55 -6.92 -60.12
CA ASN A 43 30.80 -8.35 -60.02
C ASN A 43 32.25 -8.55 -59.60
N THR A 44 32.47 -8.88 -58.33
CA THR A 44 33.75 -9.40 -57.84
C THR A 44 33.61 -10.92 -57.69
N ALA A 45 34.45 -11.64 -58.41
CA ALA A 45 34.57 -13.08 -58.35
C ALA A 45 34.89 -13.53 -56.91
N ALA A 46 34.28 -14.62 -56.49
CA ALA A 46 34.54 -15.21 -55.17
C ALA A 46 36.04 -15.54 -55.03
N PRO A 47 36.69 -15.14 -53.92
CA PRO A 47 38.08 -15.52 -53.66
C PRO A 47 38.19 -17.04 -53.49
N PRO A 48 39.32 -17.65 -53.92
CA PRO A 48 39.56 -19.07 -53.74
C PRO A 48 39.52 -19.45 -52.26
N LEU A 49 38.87 -20.58 -51.97
CA LEU A 49 38.79 -21.15 -50.63
C LEU A 49 40.21 -21.31 -50.04
N PRO A 50 40.40 -20.96 -48.75
CA PRO A 50 41.70 -21.12 -48.11
C PRO A 50 42.14 -22.59 -48.09
N PRO A 51 43.46 -22.87 -48.15
CA PRO A 51 44.00 -24.21 -48.04
C PRO A 51 43.48 -24.90 -46.78
N ARG A 52 42.96 -26.12 -46.94
CA ARG A 52 42.45 -26.94 -45.86
C ARG A 52 43.61 -27.31 -44.93
N ASP A 53 43.53 -26.91 -43.66
CA ASP A 53 44.54 -27.20 -42.65
C ASP A 53 44.68 -28.72 -42.46
N PRO A 54 45.85 -29.32 -42.77
CA PRO A 54 46.09 -30.75 -42.61
C PRO A 54 46.10 -31.21 -41.14
N ASN A 55 46.10 -30.29 -40.16
CA ASN A 55 46.12 -30.59 -38.73
C ASN A 55 44.77 -30.48 -38.02
N SER A 56 43.66 -30.41 -38.76
CA SER A 56 42.29 -30.50 -38.22
C SER A 56 41.95 -31.95 -37.74
N THR A 57 42.63 -32.43 -36.70
CA THR A 57 42.39 -33.72 -36.01
C THR A 57 41.46 -33.58 -34.79
N GLY A 58 40.50 -32.66 -34.86
CA GLY A 58 39.40 -32.63 -33.88
C GLY A 58 38.47 -33.85 -34.07
N PRO A 59 38.06 -34.54 -32.99
CA PRO A 59 37.14 -35.67 -33.09
C PRO A 59 35.82 -35.23 -33.75
N ARG A 60 35.53 -35.81 -34.92
CA ARG A 60 34.22 -35.63 -35.57
C ARG A 60 33.16 -36.29 -34.69
N PRO A 61 32.07 -35.60 -34.33
CA PRO A 61 30.99 -36.23 -33.57
C PRO A 61 30.41 -37.41 -34.36
N THR A 62 30.53 -38.61 -33.80
CA THR A 62 30.13 -39.90 -34.40
C THR A 62 28.61 -40.06 -34.55
N ARG A 63 27.82 -39.11 -34.01
CA ARG A 63 26.37 -39.03 -34.17
C ARG A 63 25.96 -37.59 -34.45
N LEU A 64 25.42 -37.34 -35.63
CA LEU A 64 24.85 -36.05 -36.07
C LEU A 64 23.63 -35.59 -35.24
N SER A 65 23.15 -36.41 -34.29
CA SER A 65 21.91 -36.16 -33.53
C SER A 65 22.08 -35.29 -32.29
N THR A 66 23.30 -34.86 -31.94
CA THR A 66 23.55 -34.00 -30.76
C THR A 66 23.80 -32.53 -31.11
N VAL A 67 23.89 -32.19 -32.39
CA VAL A 67 23.91 -30.79 -32.82
C VAL A 67 22.46 -30.36 -32.96
N ALA A 68 22.01 -29.46 -32.08
CA ALA A 68 20.70 -28.82 -32.22
C ALA A 68 20.60 -28.23 -33.63
N THR A 69 19.86 -28.89 -34.51
CA THR A 69 19.58 -28.39 -35.85
C THR A 69 18.90 -27.05 -35.70
N LYS A 70 19.46 -26.00 -36.31
CA LYS A 70 18.75 -24.72 -36.42
C LYS A 70 17.36 -25.04 -36.98
N PRO A 71 16.28 -24.55 -36.35
CA PRO A 71 14.93 -24.79 -36.84
C PRO A 71 14.90 -24.43 -38.33
N LYS A 72 14.61 -25.42 -39.17
CA LYS A 72 14.40 -25.18 -40.59
C LYS A 72 13.09 -24.42 -40.70
N ASN A 73 13.13 -23.21 -41.27
CA ASN A 73 11.91 -22.52 -41.65
C ASN A 73 11.12 -23.45 -42.57
N GLU A 74 9.94 -23.90 -42.11
CA GLU A 74 9.09 -24.74 -42.94
C GLU A 74 8.61 -23.89 -44.13
N PRO A 75 8.87 -24.32 -45.38
CA PRO A 75 8.54 -23.53 -46.57
C PRO A 75 7.03 -23.28 -46.72
N MET A 76 6.21 -24.09 -46.03
CA MET A 76 4.75 -24.01 -46.02
C MET A 76 4.18 -22.76 -45.32
N PHE A 77 5.03 -21.97 -44.67
CA PHE A 77 4.62 -20.73 -43.98
C PHE A 77 5.31 -19.49 -44.54
N SER A 78 5.99 -19.61 -45.69
CA SER A 78 6.74 -18.51 -46.30
C SER A 78 5.85 -17.47 -46.99
N ASP A 79 4.61 -17.85 -47.27
CA ASP A 79 3.52 -17.11 -47.90
C ASP A 79 2.48 -16.60 -46.89
N ILE A 80 2.62 -16.92 -45.60
CA ILE A 80 1.80 -16.32 -44.55
C ILE A 80 2.32 -14.91 -44.28
N ASP A 81 1.66 -13.93 -44.87
CA ASP A 81 1.85 -12.53 -44.53
C ASP A 81 1.50 -12.35 -43.04
N MET A 82 2.49 -11.93 -42.26
CA MET A 82 2.33 -11.78 -40.81
C MET A 82 1.29 -10.71 -40.47
N MET A 83 0.79 -9.87 -41.39
CA MET A 83 -0.34 -8.92 -41.20
C MET A 83 -0.44 -8.29 -39.80
N GLY A 84 0.68 -7.85 -39.22
CA GLY A 84 0.71 -7.26 -37.87
C GLY A 84 0.56 -8.22 -36.69
N PHE A 85 0.56 -9.54 -36.93
CA PHE A 85 0.68 -10.58 -35.91
C PHE A 85 2.06 -10.46 -35.23
N PRO A 86 2.10 -10.13 -33.92
CA PRO A 86 3.34 -9.80 -33.21
C PRO A 86 4.22 -11.03 -32.91
N GLY A 87 3.85 -12.22 -33.40
CA GLY A 87 4.47 -13.49 -33.06
C GLY A 87 4.04 -14.02 -31.69
N VAL A 88 4.64 -15.13 -31.29
CA VAL A 88 4.48 -15.69 -29.95
C VAL A 88 5.40 -14.94 -28.99
N ALA A 89 4.83 -14.02 -28.20
CA ALA A 89 5.52 -13.50 -27.03
C ALA A 89 5.47 -14.57 -25.91
N PRO A 90 6.53 -14.75 -25.10
CA PRO A 90 6.43 -15.60 -23.92
C PRO A 90 5.23 -15.13 -23.09
N TYR A 91 4.38 -16.07 -22.67
CA TYR A 91 3.29 -15.77 -21.76
C TYR A 91 3.88 -15.20 -20.47
N ARG A 92 3.96 -13.87 -20.39
CA ARG A 92 4.38 -13.16 -19.20
C ARG A 92 3.19 -13.18 -18.26
N ARG A 93 3.07 -14.22 -17.42
CA ARG A 93 2.29 -14.10 -16.19
C ARG A 93 2.69 -12.77 -15.54
N THR A 94 1.71 -11.97 -15.15
CA THR A 94 1.94 -10.71 -14.46
C THR A 94 2.83 -10.99 -13.25
N ASN A 95 4.00 -10.35 -13.21
CA ASN A 95 4.85 -10.43 -12.03
C ASN A 95 4.17 -9.56 -10.98
N GLU A 96 3.44 -10.18 -10.07
CA GLU A 96 2.72 -9.48 -9.03
C GLU A 96 3.41 -9.66 -7.68
N PHE A 97 3.20 -8.71 -6.80
CA PHE A 97 3.61 -8.79 -5.40
C PHE A 97 2.56 -8.09 -4.54
N ALA A 98 2.56 -8.36 -3.25
CA ALA A 98 1.71 -7.66 -2.30
C ALA A 98 2.56 -7.03 -1.18
N ILE A 99 1.98 -6.05 -0.51
CA ILE A 99 2.56 -5.34 0.61
C ILE A 99 1.68 -5.49 1.86
N THR A 100 2.27 -5.20 3.00
CA THR A 100 1.62 -5.11 4.30
C THR A 100 1.72 -3.68 4.82
N ALA A 101 0.68 -3.21 5.49
CA ALA A 101 0.62 -1.95 6.22
C ALA A 101 1.05 -2.08 7.69
N GLU A 102 1.77 -3.15 8.05
CA GLU A 102 2.23 -3.42 9.43
C GLU A 102 3.14 -2.32 9.97
N GLY A 103 3.96 -1.69 9.12
CA GLY A 103 4.75 -0.52 9.52
C GLY A 103 3.99 0.81 9.50
N PHE A 104 2.79 0.85 8.90
CA PHE A 104 2.04 2.09 8.71
C PHE A 104 1.36 2.57 10.00
N ILE A 105 0.66 1.68 10.72
CA ILE A 105 -0.05 2.06 11.96
C ILE A 105 0.93 2.54 13.03
N PRO A 106 2.06 1.83 13.31
CA PRO A 106 3.07 2.34 14.23
C PRO A 106 3.67 3.68 13.79
N LEU A 107 3.86 3.89 12.47
CA LEU A 107 4.30 5.17 11.94
C LEU A 107 3.28 6.28 12.23
N CYS A 108 1.99 6.04 11.99
CA CYS A 108 0.91 7.00 12.29
C CYS A 108 0.88 7.39 13.77
N GLU A 109 1.02 6.42 14.67
CA GLU A 109 0.98 6.69 16.11
C GLU A 109 2.22 7.42 16.61
N LYS A 110 3.41 7.11 16.09
CA LYS A 110 4.63 7.86 16.40
C LYS A 110 4.60 9.28 15.84
N GLU A 111 4.03 9.46 14.65
CA GLU A 111 3.80 10.79 14.08
C GLU A 111 2.86 11.61 14.98
N TYR A 112 1.75 11.01 15.44
CA TYR A 112 0.85 11.66 16.39
C TYR A 112 1.57 12.10 17.66
N ASP A 113 2.42 11.24 18.24
CA ASP A 113 3.15 11.56 19.47
C ASP A 113 4.11 12.75 19.27
N VAL A 114 4.73 12.87 18.10
CA VAL A 114 5.58 14.01 17.73
C VAL A 114 4.75 15.27 17.50
N ILE A 115 3.65 15.19 16.77
CA ILE A 115 2.74 16.34 16.58
C ILE A 115 2.21 16.81 17.94
N ALA A 116 1.73 15.89 18.77
CA ALA A 116 1.19 16.17 20.10
C ALA A 116 2.19 16.88 21.02
N SER A 117 3.46 16.46 20.97
CA SER A 117 4.53 17.06 21.76
C SER A 117 4.89 18.48 21.32
N ASN A 118 4.76 18.79 20.02
CA ASN A 118 5.09 20.11 19.46
C ASN A 118 3.88 21.05 19.36
N GLN A 119 2.67 20.50 19.30
CA GLN A 119 1.39 21.20 19.17
C GLN A 119 0.36 20.64 20.14
N PRO A 120 0.40 21.05 21.43
CA PRO A 120 -0.51 20.54 22.45
C PRO A 120 -1.99 20.72 22.12
N TYR A 121 -2.35 21.79 21.39
CA TYR A 121 -3.72 22.02 20.93
C TYR A 121 -4.25 20.89 20.04
N PHE A 122 -3.38 20.31 19.20
CA PHE A 122 -3.75 19.18 18.35
C PHE A 122 -4.12 17.97 19.22
N ALA A 123 -3.27 17.59 20.18
CA ALA A 123 -3.55 16.48 21.08
C ALA A 123 -4.73 16.73 22.02
N LYS A 124 -4.98 17.99 22.38
CA LYS A 124 -6.14 18.40 23.18
C LYS A 124 -7.46 18.15 22.46
N SER A 125 -7.48 18.29 21.13
CA SER A 125 -8.71 18.28 20.32
C SER A 125 -8.89 16.97 19.54
N VAL A 126 -7.81 16.44 18.95
CA VAL A 126 -7.86 15.27 18.08
C VAL A 126 -7.37 14.06 18.86
N ALA A 127 -8.22 13.05 19.02
CA ALA A 127 -7.83 11.79 19.63
C ALA A 127 -6.88 10.98 18.71
N LYS A 128 -5.99 10.18 19.31
CA LYS A 128 -5.07 9.32 18.55
C LYS A 128 -5.80 8.32 17.65
N SER A 129 -6.94 7.80 18.07
CA SER A 129 -7.79 6.90 17.26
C SER A 129 -8.34 7.59 16.02
N ALA A 130 -8.86 8.82 16.16
CA ALA A 130 -9.31 9.65 15.05
C ALA A 130 -8.17 9.97 14.05
N TRP A 131 -6.97 10.24 14.57
CA TRP A 131 -5.78 10.43 13.74
C TRP A 131 -5.40 9.19 12.93
N VAL A 132 -5.33 8.02 13.57
CA VAL A 132 -5.01 6.75 12.87
C VAL A 132 -6.07 6.43 11.82
N TYR A 133 -7.34 6.69 12.13
CA TYR A 133 -8.44 6.56 11.16
C TYR A 133 -8.23 7.48 9.95
N TYR A 134 -7.90 8.77 10.17
CA TYR A 134 -7.60 9.73 9.10
C TYR A 134 -6.48 9.23 8.19
N CYS A 135 -5.33 8.82 8.74
CA CYS A 135 -4.23 8.28 7.94
C CYS A 135 -4.62 7.00 7.19
N THR A 136 -5.45 6.14 7.80
CA THR A 136 -5.93 4.90 7.18
C THR A 136 -6.82 5.19 5.96
N MET A 137 -7.71 6.17 6.05
CA MET A 137 -8.55 6.57 4.91
C MET A 137 -7.71 7.14 3.77
N SER A 138 -6.67 7.92 4.07
CA SER A 138 -5.70 8.39 3.05
C SER A 138 -4.93 7.24 2.40
N LEU A 139 -4.57 6.21 3.16
CA LEU A 139 -3.94 5.00 2.62
C LEU A 139 -4.88 4.29 1.62
N TYR A 140 -6.15 4.08 1.98
CA TYR A 140 -7.11 3.46 1.06
C TYR A 140 -7.35 4.30 -0.19
N ALA A 141 -7.47 5.62 -0.06
CA ALA A 141 -7.61 6.51 -1.22
C ALA A 141 -6.44 6.35 -2.18
N ARG A 142 -5.20 6.24 -1.67
CA ARG A 142 -4.03 5.93 -2.50
C ARG A 142 -4.14 4.58 -3.18
N LEU A 143 -4.48 3.53 -2.46
CA LEU A 143 -4.61 2.20 -3.04
C LEU A 143 -5.65 2.18 -4.17
N ILE A 144 -6.76 2.89 -4.01
CA ILE A 144 -7.76 3.05 -5.07
C ILE A 144 -7.19 3.80 -6.27
N THR A 145 -6.38 4.85 -6.09
CA THR A 145 -5.73 5.51 -7.24
C THR A 145 -4.84 4.57 -8.05
N LEU A 146 -4.21 3.59 -7.39
CA LEU A 146 -3.43 2.56 -8.09
C LEU A 146 -4.37 1.59 -8.84
N LYS A 147 -5.50 1.19 -8.23
CA LYS A 147 -6.53 0.39 -8.92
C LYS A 147 -7.13 1.12 -10.13
N GLN A 148 -7.32 2.44 -10.06
CA GLN A 148 -7.78 3.30 -11.15
C GLN A 148 -6.81 3.28 -12.33
N GLU A 149 -5.51 3.45 -12.06
CA GLU A 149 -4.45 3.38 -13.08
C GLU A 149 -4.39 2.00 -13.74
N ASP A 150 -4.75 0.95 -13.00
CA ASP A 150 -4.87 -0.42 -13.49
C ASP A 150 -6.19 -0.73 -14.21
N GLY A 151 -7.17 0.19 -14.20
CA GLY A 151 -8.51 -0.02 -14.77
C GLY A 151 -9.34 -1.06 -14.01
N SER A 152 -9.09 -1.23 -12.71
CA SER A 152 -9.70 -2.26 -11.85
C SER A 152 -10.47 -1.69 -10.65
N SER A 153 -10.59 -0.38 -10.56
CA SER A 153 -11.39 0.28 -9.52
C SER A 153 -12.89 0.23 -9.85
N GLU A 154 -13.69 0.24 -8.80
CA GLU A 154 -15.15 0.35 -8.89
C GLU A 154 -15.59 1.81 -8.75
N TYR A 155 -16.80 2.14 -9.22
CA TYR A 155 -17.32 3.50 -9.17
C TYR A 155 -17.37 4.09 -7.75
N ASP A 156 -17.82 3.31 -6.76
CA ASP A 156 -17.91 3.77 -5.37
C ASP A 156 -16.53 3.99 -4.76
N GLU A 157 -15.54 3.17 -5.16
CA GLU A 157 -14.14 3.37 -4.77
C GLU A 157 -13.60 4.69 -5.36
N ASP A 158 -13.87 4.94 -6.63
CA ASP A 158 -13.44 6.16 -7.32
C ASP A 158 -14.05 7.41 -6.69
N SER A 159 -15.34 7.34 -6.33
CA SER A 159 -16.05 8.41 -5.62
C SER A 159 -15.45 8.68 -4.24
N PHE A 160 -15.17 7.63 -3.45
CA PHE A 160 -14.48 7.74 -2.16
C PHE A 160 -13.10 8.37 -2.31
N ALA A 161 -12.25 7.86 -3.21
CA ALA A 161 -10.91 8.38 -3.43
C ALA A 161 -10.96 9.82 -3.94
N GLY A 162 -11.92 10.13 -4.82
CA GLY A 162 -12.19 11.48 -5.29
C GLY A 162 -12.47 12.44 -4.13
N GLN A 163 -13.32 12.05 -3.17
CA GLN A 163 -13.64 12.89 -2.02
C GLN A 163 -12.45 13.09 -1.08
N VAL A 164 -11.71 12.02 -0.77
CA VAL A 164 -10.50 12.10 0.07
C VAL A 164 -9.40 12.93 -0.60
N LEU A 165 -9.33 12.94 -1.94
CA LEU A 165 -8.31 13.66 -2.68
C LEU A 165 -8.76 15.04 -3.17
N SER A 166 -10.03 15.41 -3.12
CA SER A 166 -10.49 16.73 -3.60
C SER A 166 -10.31 17.85 -2.58
N GLY A 167 -10.35 17.55 -1.28
CA GLY A 167 -10.46 18.58 -0.24
C GLY A 167 -9.16 19.26 0.20
N ASN A 168 -8.08 19.23 -0.61
CA ASN A 168 -6.75 19.75 -0.22
C ASN A 168 -6.26 19.21 1.13
N HIS A 169 -6.61 17.96 1.43
CA HIS A 169 -6.25 17.31 2.69
C HIS A 169 -4.76 17.01 2.72
N SER A 170 -4.05 17.70 3.61
CA SER A 170 -2.61 17.57 3.78
C SER A 170 -2.26 16.40 4.70
N LEU A 171 -1.06 15.87 4.53
CA LEU A 171 -0.50 14.85 5.41
C LEU A 171 0.88 15.29 5.89
N PRO A 172 1.31 14.90 7.09
CA PRO A 172 2.70 15.06 7.49
C PRO A 172 3.60 14.31 6.51
N THR A 173 4.75 14.91 6.20
CA THR A 173 5.68 14.37 5.19
C THR A 173 6.03 12.88 5.40
N PRO A 174 6.22 12.37 6.63
CA PRO A 174 6.46 10.94 6.84
C PRO A 174 5.31 10.02 6.41
N ILE A 175 4.07 10.36 6.75
CA ILE A 175 2.87 9.60 6.37
C ILE A 175 2.69 9.64 4.85
N GLU A 176 2.83 10.84 4.29
CA GLU A 176 2.73 11.07 2.86
C GLU A 176 3.79 10.25 2.10
N SER A 177 5.05 10.28 2.54
CA SER A 177 6.16 9.52 1.94
C SER A 177 5.90 8.01 1.94
N TYR A 178 5.31 7.46 3.02
CA TYR A 178 4.89 6.06 3.05
C TYR A 178 3.87 5.77 1.94
N ILE A 179 2.84 6.60 1.85
CA ILE A 179 1.72 6.41 0.90
C ILE A 179 2.19 6.58 -0.55
N LYS A 180 3.04 7.58 -0.86
CA LYS A 180 3.61 7.76 -2.20
C LYS A 180 4.56 6.64 -2.61
N ALA A 181 5.22 5.97 -1.66
CA ALA A 181 6.10 4.86 -1.96
C ALA A 181 5.36 3.62 -2.49
N LEU A 182 4.04 3.50 -2.27
CA LEU A 182 3.24 2.38 -2.76
C LEU A 182 2.99 2.51 -4.27
N GLY A 183 3.22 1.43 -5.01
CA GLY A 183 2.98 1.35 -6.46
C GLY A 183 3.71 0.19 -7.11
N ASN A 184 3.65 0.14 -8.43
CA ASN A 184 4.38 -0.79 -9.29
C ASN A 184 5.89 -0.52 -9.22
N ILE A 185 6.71 -1.57 -9.35
CA ILE A 185 8.16 -1.43 -9.21
C ILE A 185 8.84 -1.96 -10.46
N VAL A 186 9.94 -1.33 -10.86
CA VAL A 186 10.92 -1.94 -11.75
C VAL A 186 12.13 -2.32 -10.91
N ASP A 187 12.43 -3.61 -10.82
CA ASP A 187 13.55 -4.10 -10.00
C ASP A 187 14.92 -3.83 -10.67
N SER A 188 16.00 -4.20 -9.98
CA SER A 188 17.37 -4.07 -10.48
C SER A 188 17.65 -4.88 -11.75
N SER A 189 16.84 -5.89 -12.05
CA SER A 189 16.89 -6.69 -13.29
C SER A 189 16.00 -6.11 -14.40
N SER A 190 15.47 -4.89 -14.23
CA SER A 190 14.53 -4.24 -15.16
C SER A 190 13.22 -5.01 -15.37
N ILE A 191 12.88 -5.91 -14.44
CA ILE A 191 11.60 -6.62 -14.45
C ILE A 191 10.57 -5.74 -13.76
N ARG A 192 9.47 -5.47 -14.46
CA ARG A 192 8.32 -4.75 -13.89
C ARG A 192 7.47 -5.70 -13.06
N TYR A 193 7.17 -5.29 -11.83
CA TYR A 193 6.24 -5.95 -10.92
C TYR A 193 5.06 -5.03 -10.65
N LYS A 194 3.87 -5.62 -10.72
CA LYS A 194 2.60 -4.97 -10.43
C LYS A 194 2.24 -5.15 -8.97
N LEU A 195 1.87 -4.07 -8.28
CA LEU A 195 1.34 -4.18 -6.92
C LEU A 195 -0.07 -4.77 -6.98
N ALA A 196 -0.27 -5.88 -6.27
CA ALA A 196 -1.56 -6.53 -6.10
C ALA A 196 -2.14 -6.22 -4.71
N MET A 197 -3.47 -6.27 -4.61
CA MET A 197 -4.23 -5.99 -3.39
C MET A 197 -5.06 -7.19 -2.96
N PRO A 198 -4.42 -8.31 -2.56
CA PRO A 198 -5.14 -9.52 -2.13
C PRO A 198 -5.93 -9.34 -0.83
N THR A 199 -5.68 -8.27 -0.09
CA THR A 199 -6.50 -7.84 1.05
C THR A 199 -7.28 -6.60 0.64
N TRP A 200 -8.61 -6.70 0.64
CA TRP A 200 -9.52 -5.60 0.35
C TRP A 200 -10.75 -5.73 1.24
N PRO A 201 -11.31 -4.61 1.76
CA PRO A 201 -12.53 -4.66 2.56
C PRO A 201 -13.73 -5.13 1.73
N ASP A 202 -14.63 -5.88 2.37
CA ASP A 202 -15.96 -6.17 1.85
C ASP A 202 -16.89 -4.95 1.95
N GLU A 203 -18.13 -5.08 1.48
CA GLU A 203 -19.11 -4.00 1.47
C GLU A 203 -19.42 -3.43 2.87
N ASP A 204 -19.23 -4.24 3.92
CA ASP A 204 -19.40 -3.82 5.31
C ASP A 204 -18.14 -3.14 5.88
N GLY A 205 -17.05 -3.07 5.12
CA GLY A 205 -15.76 -2.53 5.55
C GLY A 205 -14.97 -3.45 6.46
N THR A 206 -15.23 -4.75 6.38
CA THR A 206 -14.55 -5.81 7.13
C THR A 206 -13.71 -6.69 6.21
N PHE A 207 -13.03 -7.71 6.75
CA PHE A 207 -12.40 -8.76 5.93
C PHE A 207 -13.09 -10.12 6.11
N GLY A 208 -14.33 -10.10 6.59
CA GLY A 208 -15.08 -11.25 7.08
C GLY A 208 -14.62 -11.73 8.46
N LYS A 209 -15.30 -12.75 8.97
CA LYS A 209 -14.97 -13.36 10.26
C LYS A 209 -13.53 -13.86 10.32
N MET A 210 -12.81 -13.59 11.41
CA MET A 210 -11.44 -14.05 11.57
C MET A 210 -11.37 -15.57 11.68
N GLY A 211 -10.56 -16.18 10.82
CA GLY A 211 -10.29 -17.60 10.80
C GLY A 211 -9.08 -17.90 9.91
N PRO A 212 -8.84 -19.17 9.54
CA PRO A 212 -7.63 -19.60 8.83
C PRO A 212 -7.33 -18.86 7.51
N HIS A 213 -8.36 -18.35 6.83
CA HIS A 213 -8.27 -17.71 5.52
C HIS A 213 -8.39 -16.17 5.55
N THR A 214 -8.66 -15.59 6.72
CA THR A 214 -8.98 -14.15 6.87
C THR A 214 -8.13 -13.49 7.94
N HIS A 215 -7.62 -14.20 8.94
CA HIS A 215 -6.81 -13.61 10.02
C HIS A 215 -5.62 -12.80 9.49
N TRP A 216 -4.96 -13.31 8.44
CA TRP A 216 -3.81 -12.65 7.83
C TRP A 216 -4.17 -11.34 7.13
N LYS A 217 -5.44 -11.14 6.73
CA LYS A 217 -5.93 -9.87 6.16
C LYS A 217 -5.89 -8.77 7.21
N TYR A 218 -6.38 -9.07 8.42
CA TYR A 218 -6.35 -8.16 9.57
C TYR A 218 -4.92 -7.87 10.07
N MET A 219 -3.97 -8.78 9.81
CA MET A 219 -2.55 -8.57 10.09
C MET A 219 -1.85 -7.72 9.04
N SER A 220 -2.38 -7.70 7.82
CA SER A 220 -1.68 -7.13 6.66
C SER A 220 -2.19 -5.75 6.28
N MET A 221 -3.47 -5.46 6.50
CA MET A 221 -4.07 -4.16 6.21
C MET A 221 -4.94 -3.69 7.38
N PRO A 222 -4.97 -2.38 7.70
CA PRO A 222 -5.90 -1.85 8.70
C PRO A 222 -7.33 -2.02 8.24
N CYS A 223 -8.15 -2.70 9.05
CA CYS A 223 -9.55 -2.93 8.75
C CYS A 223 -10.37 -1.65 9.06
N PRO A 224 -11.11 -1.07 8.08
CA PRO A 224 -11.88 0.15 8.29
C PRO A 224 -12.84 0.10 9.48
N VAL A 225 -13.59 -1.00 9.62
CA VAL A 225 -14.51 -1.20 10.76
C VAL A 225 -13.77 -1.26 12.09
N VAL A 226 -12.57 -1.83 12.14
CA VAL A 226 -11.77 -1.89 13.38
C VAL A 226 -11.26 -0.50 13.76
N CYS A 227 -10.79 0.30 12.79
CA CYS A 227 -10.40 1.70 13.04
C CYS A 227 -11.58 2.54 13.55
N ARG A 228 -12.77 2.36 12.95
CA ARG A 228 -14.01 3.01 13.40
C ARG A 228 -14.37 2.61 14.83
N GLN A 229 -14.38 1.31 15.12
CA GLN A 229 -14.71 0.78 16.44
C GLN A 229 -13.77 1.29 17.52
N ARG A 230 -12.47 1.39 17.24
CA ARG A 230 -11.50 1.99 18.17
C ARG A 230 -11.96 3.37 18.68
N ILE A 231 -12.51 4.21 17.81
CA ILE A 231 -13.04 5.53 18.19
C ILE A 231 -14.27 5.38 19.09
N GLN A 232 -15.20 4.49 18.74
CA GLN A 232 -16.41 4.25 19.53
C GLN A 232 -16.09 3.67 20.93
N GLU A 233 -15.06 2.84 21.04
CA GLU A 233 -14.61 2.25 22.31
C GLU A 233 -13.87 3.28 23.18
N ASP A 234 -13.12 4.20 22.57
CA ASP A 234 -12.55 5.35 23.30
C ASP A 234 -13.68 6.21 23.93
N LEU A 235 -14.76 6.48 23.18
CA LEU A 235 -15.94 7.18 23.71
C LEU A 235 -16.62 6.40 24.84
N ARG A 236 -16.87 5.10 24.63
CA ARG A 236 -17.54 4.24 25.62
C ARG A 236 -16.78 4.16 26.94
N VAL A 237 -15.47 3.95 26.88
CA VAL A 237 -14.61 3.92 28.08
C VAL A 237 -14.50 5.28 28.75
N THR A 238 -14.66 6.38 27.99
CA THR A 238 -14.67 7.73 28.56
C THR A 238 -15.97 8.00 29.32
N ALA A 239 -17.11 7.61 28.77
CA ALA A 239 -18.42 7.78 29.41
C ALA A 239 -18.62 6.83 30.59
N THR A 240 -18.22 5.56 30.43
CA THR A 240 -18.29 4.54 31.48
C THR A 240 -16.88 3.96 31.73
N PRO A 241 -16.10 4.57 32.64
CA PRO A 241 -14.76 4.08 32.97
C PRO A 241 -14.76 2.60 33.33
N GLY A 242 -13.92 1.81 32.66
CA GLY A 242 -13.89 0.36 32.81
C GLY A 242 -12.70 -0.31 32.13
N ILE A 243 -12.90 -1.55 31.69
CA ILE A 243 -11.87 -2.37 31.02
C ILE A 243 -11.55 -1.74 29.66
N LYS A 244 -10.26 -1.43 29.44
CA LYS A 244 -9.76 -0.82 28.19
C LYS A 244 -9.52 -1.85 27.10
N GLU A 245 -9.35 -3.12 27.46
CA GLU A 245 -9.33 -4.24 26.53
C GLU A 245 -10.73 -4.55 26.01
N TRP A 246 -11.06 -4.01 24.85
CA TRP A 246 -12.28 -4.36 24.13
C TRP A 246 -12.03 -5.49 23.12
N ASN A 247 -13.11 -6.08 22.62
CA ASN A 247 -13.06 -7.18 21.66
C ASN A 247 -13.90 -6.80 20.43
N LEU A 248 -13.59 -7.33 19.25
CA LEU A 248 -14.37 -7.08 18.04
C LEU A 248 -15.82 -7.58 18.20
N PRO A 249 -16.79 -7.19 17.35
CA PRO A 249 -18.11 -7.80 17.36
C PRO A 249 -18.06 -9.32 17.14
N ALA A 250 -19.02 -10.05 17.71
CA ALA A 250 -19.06 -11.52 17.62
C ALA A 250 -18.99 -12.06 16.17
N ALA A 251 -19.55 -11.33 15.21
CA ALA A 251 -19.49 -11.68 13.79
C ALA A 251 -18.05 -11.68 13.21
N LEU A 252 -17.12 -10.95 13.83
CA LEU A 252 -15.73 -10.83 13.37
C LEU A 252 -14.75 -11.67 14.19
N ARG A 253 -15.14 -12.11 15.39
CA ARG A 253 -14.27 -12.87 16.31
C ARG A 253 -13.93 -14.26 15.74
N PRO A 254 -12.77 -14.82 16.13
CA PRO A 254 -12.47 -16.23 15.90
C PRO A 254 -13.51 -17.15 16.55
N ASP A 255 -13.82 -18.27 15.89
CA ASP A 255 -14.63 -19.35 16.49
C ASP A 255 -13.77 -20.31 17.32
N GLU A 256 -12.45 -20.28 17.11
CA GLU A 256 -11.51 -21.17 17.78
C GLU A 256 -11.53 -20.95 19.30
N PRO A 257 -11.67 -22.02 20.10
CA PRO A 257 -11.71 -21.92 21.54
C PRO A 257 -10.39 -21.38 22.09
N GLY A 258 -10.45 -20.62 23.18
CA GLY A 258 -9.27 -20.01 23.79
C GLY A 258 -8.78 -18.74 23.08
N ALA A 259 -9.52 -18.23 22.09
CA ALA A 259 -9.32 -16.89 21.57
C ALA A 259 -9.59 -15.86 22.68
N GLY A 260 -8.56 -15.12 23.08
CA GLY A 260 -8.65 -14.01 24.02
C GLY A 260 -9.11 -12.73 23.32
N HIS A 261 -8.39 -11.64 23.59
CA HIS A 261 -8.64 -10.35 22.94
C HIS A 261 -7.81 -10.17 21.66
N PRO A 262 -8.22 -9.25 20.77
CA PRO A 262 -7.35 -8.82 19.68
C PRO A 262 -6.01 -8.32 20.22
N THR A 263 -4.99 -8.42 19.39
CA THR A 263 -3.65 -7.91 19.67
C THR A 263 -3.37 -6.72 18.76
N ARG A 264 -2.23 -6.07 18.98
CA ARG A 264 -1.79 -4.96 18.11
C ARG A 264 -1.47 -5.40 16.69
N ASN A 265 -1.29 -6.69 16.43
CA ASN A 265 -1.18 -7.20 15.08
C ASN A 265 -2.53 -7.18 14.34
N CYS A 266 -3.67 -7.05 15.02
CA CYS A 266 -4.94 -6.71 14.36
C CYS A 266 -4.90 -5.22 13.97
N LEU A 267 -4.45 -4.92 12.75
CA LEU A 267 -4.21 -3.54 12.33
C LEU A 267 -5.50 -2.71 12.41
N GLY A 268 -5.39 -1.55 13.06
CA GLY A 268 -6.51 -0.67 13.41
C GLY A 268 -6.98 -0.82 14.86
N TRP A 269 -6.72 -1.96 15.50
CA TRP A 269 -7.05 -2.18 16.91
C TRP A 269 -6.01 -1.57 17.85
N ALA A 270 -6.48 -1.06 18.98
CA ALA A 270 -5.68 -0.69 20.14
C ALA A 270 -6.59 -0.73 21.36
N ARG A 271 -6.01 -0.89 22.56
CA ARG A 271 -6.75 -0.65 23.81
C ARG A 271 -7.39 0.74 23.79
N ALA A 272 -8.61 0.82 24.33
CA ALA A 272 -9.33 2.07 24.41
C ALA A 272 -8.59 3.08 25.30
N ALA A 273 -8.59 4.34 24.88
CA ALA A 273 -8.07 5.46 25.62
C ALA A 273 -9.21 6.28 26.24
N THR A 274 -8.95 6.82 27.42
CA THR A 274 -9.85 7.82 28.01
C THR A 274 -9.60 9.16 27.30
N LEU A 275 -10.65 9.74 26.76
CA LEU A 275 -10.60 10.99 26.01
C LEU A 275 -10.74 12.20 26.94
N THR A 276 -10.19 13.34 26.52
CA THR A 276 -10.47 14.64 27.16
C THR A 276 -11.85 15.14 26.76
N SER A 277 -12.43 16.07 27.53
CA SER A 277 -13.71 16.71 27.18
C SER A 277 -13.67 17.38 25.80
N ASP A 278 -12.53 17.98 25.44
CA ASP A 278 -12.34 18.60 24.13
C ASP A 278 -12.29 17.57 22.99
N GLN A 279 -11.68 16.39 23.22
CA GLN A 279 -11.68 15.29 22.25
C GLN A 279 -13.08 14.69 22.05
N VAL A 280 -13.85 14.56 23.13
CA VAL A 280 -15.26 14.12 23.06
C VAL A 280 -16.07 15.11 22.25
N ALA A 281 -16.01 16.40 22.60
CA ALA A 281 -16.71 17.46 21.88
C ALA A 281 -16.30 17.53 20.40
N PHE A 282 -15.01 17.28 20.09
CA PHE A 282 -14.52 17.21 18.71
C PHE A 282 -15.21 16.08 17.92
N LEU A 283 -15.30 14.87 18.50
CA LEU A 283 -15.97 13.71 17.88
C LEU A 283 -17.49 13.90 17.76
N GLU A 284 -18.14 14.40 18.80
CA GLU A 284 -19.57 14.71 18.80
C GLU A 284 -19.92 15.76 17.75
N SER A 285 -19.04 16.75 17.52
CA SER A 285 -19.22 17.73 16.46
C SER A 285 -19.15 17.15 15.04
N ALA A 286 -18.65 15.92 14.89
CA ALA A 286 -18.68 15.10 13.67
C ALA A 286 -19.83 14.08 13.67
N ASN A 287 -20.80 14.25 14.59
CA ASN A 287 -21.94 13.38 14.82
C ASN A 287 -21.56 11.94 15.22
N ILE A 288 -20.41 11.76 15.88
CA ILE A 288 -19.96 10.44 16.35
C ILE A 288 -20.30 10.28 17.83
N MET A 289 -21.02 9.20 18.14
CA MET A 289 -21.44 8.80 19.48
C MET A 289 -20.95 7.37 19.79
N GLU A 290 -21.19 6.87 21.00
CA GLU A 290 -20.78 5.53 21.42
C GLU A 290 -21.36 4.39 20.56
N ASP A 291 -22.58 4.58 20.04
CA ASP A 291 -23.35 3.62 19.25
C ASP A 291 -23.58 4.07 17.80
N ALA A 292 -23.36 5.37 17.50
CA ALA A 292 -23.56 5.94 16.17
C ALA A 292 -22.24 6.42 15.54
N PHE A 293 -21.99 5.99 14.31
CA PHE A 293 -20.90 6.49 13.48
C PHE A 293 -21.43 6.70 12.05
N PRO A 294 -21.84 7.93 11.68
CA PRO A 294 -22.38 8.20 10.35
C PRO A 294 -21.34 7.89 9.28
N VAL A 295 -21.71 7.06 8.29
CA VAL A 295 -20.83 6.63 7.21
C VAL A 295 -21.44 7.04 5.87
N LYS A 296 -20.63 7.66 5.00
CA LYS A 296 -20.97 7.95 3.61
C LYS A 296 -20.61 6.81 2.66
N PHE A 297 -19.45 6.18 2.86
CA PHE A 297 -19.01 5.01 2.08
C PHE A 297 -18.81 3.81 2.99
N GLN A 298 -19.74 2.86 2.96
CA GLN A 298 -19.81 1.73 3.89
C GLN A 298 -18.53 0.86 3.83
N LYS A 299 -18.09 0.47 2.64
CA LYS A 299 -16.86 -0.32 2.41
C LYS A 299 -15.61 0.26 3.08
N PHE A 300 -15.52 1.58 3.23
CA PHE A 300 -14.38 2.24 3.87
C PHE A 300 -14.71 2.84 5.23
N GLN A 301 -15.95 2.65 5.73
CA GLN A 301 -16.44 3.24 6.97
C GLN A 301 -16.20 4.76 7.03
N TYR A 302 -16.32 5.43 5.89
CA TYR A 302 -15.90 6.81 5.73
C TYR A 302 -16.91 7.81 6.31
N ASN A 303 -16.57 8.43 7.43
CA ASN A 303 -17.19 9.65 7.94
C ASN A 303 -16.47 10.89 7.38
N VAL A 304 -17.21 11.71 6.62
CA VAL A 304 -16.71 12.93 5.96
C VAL A 304 -16.31 13.99 6.98
N ASP A 305 -17.21 14.29 7.92
CA ASP A 305 -17.05 15.39 8.87
C ASP A 305 -15.82 15.19 9.76
N LEU A 306 -15.60 13.95 10.23
CA LEU A 306 -14.41 13.60 10.99
C LEU A 306 -13.15 13.80 10.17
N PHE A 307 -13.15 13.35 8.92
CA PHE A 307 -12.00 13.45 8.03
C PHE A 307 -11.62 14.92 7.78
N GLU A 308 -12.62 15.76 7.46
CA GLU A 308 -12.44 17.19 7.24
C GLU A 308 -11.97 17.92 8.51
N LYS A 309 -12.55 17.61 9.68
CA LYS A 309 -12.16 18.23 10.96
C LYS A 309 -10.74 17.84 11.36
N VAL A 310 -10.32 16.59 11.18
CA VAL A 310 -8.93 16.18 11.45
C VAL A 310 -7.98 16.89 10.49
N SER A 311 -8.32 16.98 9.20
CA SER A 311 -7.54 17.75 8.22
C SER A 311 -7.42 19.22 8.61
N LEU A 312 -8.51 19.86 9.07
CA LEU A 312 -8.51 21.25 9.51
C LEU A 312 -7.70 21.46 10.80
N ALA A 313 -7.78 20.52 11.75
CA ALA A 313 -6.95 20.57 12.95
C ALA A 313 -5.46 20.42 12.61
N LEU A 314 -5.14 19.56 11.64
CA LEU A 314 -3.77 19.34 11.17
C LEU A 314 -3.21 20.57 10.43
N SER A 315 -3.99 21.26 9.59
CA SER A 315 -3.51 22.44 8.87
C SER A 315 -3.06 23.57 9.81
N ARG A 316 -3.69 23.68 10.99
CA ARG A 316 -3.26 24.61 12.06
C ARG A 316 -1.90 24.26 12.67
N THR A 317 -1.34 23.08 12.38
CA THR A 317 -0.02 22.66 12.87
C THR A 317 1.12 23.01 11.89
N GLU A 318 0.80 23.52 10.69
CA GLU A 318 1.75 23.71 9.58
C GLU A 318 2.95 24.61 9.93
N GLU A 319 2.79 25.53 10.88
CA GLU A 319 3.90 26.37 11.37
C GLU A 319 5.03 25.56 12.01
N LYS A 320 4.72 24.41 12.62
CA LYS A 320 5.71 23.56 13.32
C LYS A 320 5.94 22.21 12.68
N ILE A 321 5.00 21.73 11.86
CA ILE A 321 5.06 20.42 11.23
C ILE A 321 5.10 20.60 9.71
N LYS A 322 6.05 19.95 9.04
CA LYS A 322 6.12 19.96 7.58
C LYS A 322 5.03 19.09 6.98
N LEU A 323 4.00 19.75 6.49
CA LEU A 323 2.94 19.13 5.71
C LEU A 323 3.37 19.01 4.25
N ALA A 324 3.08 17.87 3.65
CA ALA A 324 3.30 17.62 2.24
C ALA A 324 2.01 17.93 1.47
N PRO A 325 2.12 18.52 0.26
CA PRO A 325 0.96 18.69 -0.61
C PRO A 325 0.43 17.32 -1.04
N GLN A 326 -0.80 17.31 -1.55
CA GLN A 326 -1.57 16.12 -1.93
C GLN A 326 -0.74 14.99 -2.56
N VAL A 327 -1.19 13.76 -2.31
CA VAL A 327 -0.58 12.53 -2.80
C VAL A 327 -0.48 12.54 -4.33
N LYS A 328 0.72 12.24 -4.85
CA LYS A 328 0.99 12.23 -6.30
C LYS A 328 0.28 11.03 -6.95
N LYS A 329 -0.41 11.26 -8.07
CA LYS A 329 -1.04 10.22 -8.92
C LYS A 329 0.00 9.50 -9.79
N SER A 330 0.93 8.77 -9.15
CA SER A 330 1.95 7.99 -9.85
C SER A 330 1.67 6.51 -9.65
N ALA A 331 1.67 5.71 -10.71
CA ALA A 331 1.62 4.25 -10.60
C ALA A 331 2.91 3.64 -10.06
N GLU A 332 4.03 4.35 -10.21
CA GLU A 332 5.35 3.86 -9.81
C GLU A 332 5.54 4.01 -8.29
N GLY A 333 6.00 2.93 -7.66
CA GLY A 333 6.36 2.81 -6.25
C GLY A 333 7.88 2.86 -6.03
N ALA A 334 8.28 2.75 -4.77
CA ALA A 334 9.68 2.83 -4.36
C ALA A 334 10.37 1.47 -4.43
N LEU A 335 11.67 1.46 -4.79
CA LEU A 335 12.48 0.24 -4.78
C LEU A 335 12.61 -0.39 -3.37
N ALA A 336 12.47 0.42 -2.31
CA ALA A 336 12.41 -0.06 -0.92
C ALA A 336 11.34 -1.14 -0.66
N LEU A 337 10.33 -1.25 -1.52
CA LEU A 337 9.30 -2.28 -1.45
C LEU A 337 9.81 -3.70 -1.80
N VAL A 338 10.97 -3.83 -2.45
CA VAL A 338 11.56 -5.14 -2.81
C VAL A 338 12.12 -5.84 -1.58
N CYS A 339 12.72 -5.06 -0.68
CA CYS A 339 13.26 -5.50 0.60
C CYS A 339 12.16 -6.07 1.51
N TYR A 340 12.56 -6.90 2.47
CA TYR A 340 11.65 -7.38 3.51
C TYR A 340 12.31 -7.40 4.88
N THR A 341 11.47 -7.28 5.91
CA THR A 341 11.88 -7.28 7.31
C THR A 341 11.78 -8.69 7.88
N VAL A 342 12.84 -9.11 8.56
CA VAL A 342 12.90 -10.27 9.44
C VAL A 342 13.14 -9.79 10.86
N VAL A 343 12.41 -10.35 11.81
CA VAL A 343 12.61 -10.07 13.23
C VAL A 343 13.53 -11.13 13.84
N GLU A 344 14.46 -10.71 14.70
CA GLU A 344 15.38 -11.62 15.36
C GLU A 344 14.63 -12.64 16.24
N ASN A 345 15.03 -13.90 16.14
CA ASN A 345 14.49 -14.99 16.95
C ASN A 345 15.13 -15.04 18.35
N THR A 346 14.93 -13.97 19.12
CA THR A 346 15.35 -13.84 20.52
C THR A 346 14.14 -13.73 21.44
N GLU A 347 14.32 -13.80 22.76
CA GLU A 347 13.22 -13.57 23.70
C GLU A 347 12.67 -12.14 23.50
N GLN A 348 11.39 -12.04 23.15
CA GLN A 348 10.71 -10.77 22.92
C GLN A 348 9.53 -10.62 23.86
N ASP A 349 9.13 -9.36 24.08
CA ASP A 349 7.91 -9.04 24.82
C ASP A 349 6.72 -9.75 24.17
N THR A 350 6.07 -10.64 24.92
CA THR A 350 4.92 -11.40 24.45
C THR A 350 3.59 -10.65 24.66
N SER A 351 3.65 -9.36 24.94
CA SER A 351 2.49 -8.52 25.21
C SER A 351 1.62 -8.33 23.96
N ALA A 352 0.31 -8.52 24.14
CA ALA A 352 -0.69 -8.20 23.13
C ALA A 352 -0.69 -6.70 22.72
N ASN A 353 -0.02 -5.84 23.50
CA ASN A 353 0.04 -4.40 23.30
C ASN A 353 1.27 -3.91 22.52
N VAL A 354 2.12 -4.83 22.04
CA VAL A 354 3.30 -4.49 21.25
C VAL A 354 3.08 -4.90 19.79
N PHE A 355 3.47 -4.03 18.86
CA PHE A 355 3.63 -4.43 17.47
C PHE A 355 4.94 -5.21 17.35
N TYR A 356 4.90 -6.48 16.99
CA TYR A 356 6.13 -7.29 16.90
C TYR A 356 7.09 -6.82 15.81
N THR A 357 6.54 -6.22 14.76
CA THR A 357 7.34 -5.57 13.74
C THR A 357 8.14 -4.41 14.31
N GLU A 358 7.71 -3.82 15.43
CA GLU A 358 8.39 -2.73 16.16
C GLU A 358 9.34 -3.22 17.25
N SER A 359 9.67 -4.51 17.27
CA SER A 359 10.70 -5.07 18.16
C SER A 359 12.07 -4.41 17.93
N ARG A 360 12.97 -4.55 18.91
CA ARG A 360 14.28 -3.88 18.89
C ARG A 360 15.26 -4.46 17.88
N ASN A 361 15.02 -5.66 17.36
CA ASN A 361 15.99 -6.36 16.52
C ASN A 361 15.35 -6.75 15.18
N ASN A 362 15.30 -5.78 14.26
CA ASN A 362 14.86 -6.00 12.89
C ASN A 362 16.07 -6.08 11.95
N GLN A 363 16.04 -7.02 11.02
CA GLN A 363 16.99 -7.15 9.91
C GLN A 363 16.26 -6.90 8.60
N ILE A 364 16.83 -6.08 7.72
CA ILE A 364 16.39 -6.00 6.33
C ILE A 364 17.13 -7.03 5.49
N VAL A 365 16.37 -7.73 4.66
CA VAL A 365 16.85 -8.73 3.72
C VAL A 365 16.42 -8.34 2.30
N THR A 366 17.27 -8.61 1.32
CA THR A 366 17.00 -8.39 -0.10
C THR A 366 17.72 -9.42 -0.96
N SER A 367 17.17 -9.68 -2.14
CA SER A 367 17.74 -10.57 -3.17
C SER A 367 18.63 -9.85 -4.18
N SER A 368 18.89 -8.55 -3.98
CA SER A 368 19.75 -7.76 -4.87
C SER A 368 20.42 -6.63 -4.12
N GLU A 369 21.55 -6.16 -4.65
CA GLU A 369 22.25 -4.99 -4.13
C GLU A 369 21.38 -3.73 -4.32
N ILE A 370 21.03 -3.09 -3.22
CA ILE A 370 20.14 -1.92 -3.16
C ILE A 370 20.85 -0.79 -2.40
N ASP A 371 20.66 0.45 -2.86
CA ASP A 371 21.19 1.65 -2.21
C ASP A 371 20.80 1.68 -0.72
N ALA A 372 21.78 1.98 0.14
CA ALA A 372 21.61 1.96 1.59
C ALA A 372 20.44 2.83 2.09
N ARG A 373 20.08 3.91 1.39
CA ARG A 373 18.93 4.76 1.74
C ARG A 373 17.61 4.04 1.49
N GLN A 374 17.52 3.20 0.46
CA GLN A 374 16.35 2.37 0.19
C GLN A 374 16.23 1.22 1.20
N VAL A 375 17.35 0.63 1.61
CA VAL A 375 17.40 -0.35 2.69
C VAL A 375 16.90 0.28 4.01
N LEU A 376 17.39 1.47 4.35
CA LEU A 376 16.93 2.21 5.52
C LEU A 376 15.45 2.60 5.43
N ALA A 377 14.98 3.02 4.26
CA ALA A 377 13.57 3.31 4.04
C ALA A 377 12.70 2.04 4.25
N SER A 378 13.15 0.88 3.74
CA SER A 378 12.47 -0.40 3.99
C SER A 378 12.46 -0.75 5.48
N LEU A 379 13.55 -0.52 6.20
CA LEU A 379 13.61 -0.73 7.65
C LEU A 379 12.55 0.10 8.35
N ILE A 380 12.54 1.40 8.10
CA ILE A 380 11.63 2.35 8.75
C ILE A 380 10.16 2.06 8.42
N LEU A 381 9.85 1.74 7.16
CA LEU A 381 8.48 1.66 6.66
C LEU A 381 7.92 0.22 6.69
N SER A 382 8.78 -0.80 6.69
CA SER A 382 8.39 -2.21 6.85
C SER A 382 7.23 -2.65 5.94
N PHE A 383 7.39 -2.44 4.64
CA PHE A 383 6.35 -2.74 3.64
C PHE A 383 6.10 -4.24 3.44
N ARG A 384 7.08 -5.08 3.75
CA ARG A 384 6.99 -6.54 3.64
C ARG A 384 7.63 -7.13 4.88
N VAL A 385 6.91 -8.02 5.55
CA VAL A 385 7.34 -8.63 6.82
C VAL A 385 7.23 -10.14 6.69
N GLN A 386 8.36 -10.82 6.85
CA GLN A 386 8.38 -12.27 7.05
C GLN A 386 8.06 -12.56 8.51
N LYS A 387 7.01 -13.34 8.74
CA LYS A 387 6.53 -13.70 10.07
C LYS A 387 7.02 -15.10 10.39
N ASP A 388 7.85 -15.26 11.40
CA ASP A 388 8.31 -16.57 11.86
C ASP A 388 7.95 -16.80 13.33
N THR A 389 8.21 -18.01 13.83
CA THR A 389 8.13 -18.26 15.26
C THR A 389 9.29 -17.56 15.96
N ILE A 390 9.02 -16.97 17.12
CA ILE A 390 10.03 -16.32 17.96
C ILE A 390 10.05 -17.05 19.30
N GLY A 391 11.17 -17.62 19.73
CA GLY A 391 11.25 -18.36 21.00
C GLY A 391 10.23 -19.50 21.12
N GLY A 392 9.83 -20.12 20.01
CA GLY A 392 8.81 -21.17 19.98
C GLY A 392 7.35 -20.69 20.03
N ILE A 393 7.09 -19.40 20.22
CA ILE A 393 5.73 -18.83 20.19
C ILE A 393 5.37 -18.25 18.81
N ARG A 394 4.10 -17.88 18.63
CA ARG A 394 3.52 -17.41 17.36
C ARG A 394 3.02 -15.96 17.48
N PRO A 395 3.93 -14.98 17.62
CA PRO A 395 3.61 -13.66 18.13
C PRO A 395 2.78 -12.79 17.19
N TYR A 396 2.75 -13.08 15.89
CA TYR A 396 2.12 -12.24 14.88
C TYR A 396 0.59 -12.37 14.79
N ALA A 397 -0.02 -13.26 15.57
CA ALA A 397 -1.46 -13.50 15.48
C ALA A 397 -2.27 -12.24 15.83
N ALA A 398 -3.35 -11.99 15.08
CA ALA A 398 -4.27 -10.88 15.31
C ALA A 398 -5.06 -10.99 16.63
N TYR A 399 -5.07 -12.18 17.25
CA TYR A 399 -5.71 -12.47 18.53
C TYR A 399 -4.73 -13.20 19.45
N SER A 400 -4.86 -12.96 20.76
CA SER A 400 -4.08 -13.64 21.77
C SER A 400 -4.69 -15.01 22.06
N PHE A 401 -3.94 -16.08 21.80
CA PHE A 401 -4.31 -17.44 22.18
C PHE A 401 -3.35 -17.94 23.27
N GLY A 402 -3.72 -17.72 24.54
CA GLY A 402 -2.88 -18.05 25.69
C GLY A 402 -1.49 -17.39 25.63
N GLY A 403 -1.43 -16.08 25.34
CA GLY A 403 -0.16 -15.37 25.20
C GLY A 403 0.67 -15.84 23.99
N TYR A 404 0.00 -16.18 22.89
CA TYR A 404 0.56 -16.70 21.64
C TYR A 404 1.10 -18.15 21.67
N ALA A 405 1.02 -18.83 22.81
CA ALA A 405 1.43 -20.23 22.91
C ALA A 405 0.47 -21.17 22.16
N ASN A 406 -0.81 -20.81 22.10
CA ASN A 406 -1.89 -21.69 21.62
C ASN A 406 -2.50 -21.21 20.29
N VAL A 407 -1.77 -20.39 19.50
CA VAL A 407 -2.28 -19.93 18.20
C VAL A 407 -2.53 -21.14 17.30
N PRO A 408 -3.71 -21.27 16.66
CA PRO A 408 -4.01 -22.43 15.82
C PRO A 408 -2.97 -22.68 14.72
N ASP A 409 -2.65 -23.95 14.46
CA ASP A 409 -1.71 -24.34 13.40
C ASP A 409 -2.15 -23.85 12.02
N THR A 410 -3.45 -23.85 11.77
CA THR A 410 -4.06 -23.36 10.52
C THR A 410 -3.77 -21.88 10.30
N TRP A 411 -3.84 -21.06 11.36
CA TRP A 411 -3.47 -19.64 11.30
C TRP A 411 -1.98 -19.47 11.07
N HIS A 412 -1.17 -20.24 11.80
CA HIS A 412 0.28 -20.18 11.66
C HIS A 412 0.73 -20.53 10.23
N LYS A 413 0.14 -21.55 9.59
CA LYS A 413 0.46 -21.96 8.22
C LYS A 413 0.16 -20.87 7.17
N THR A 414 -0.85 -20.03 7.39
CA THR A 414 -1.27 -19.00 6.42
C THR A 414 -0.76 -17.60 6.76
N ARG A 415 -0.02 -17.40 7.84
CA ARG A 415 0.47 -16.08 8.30
C ARG A 415 1.28 -15.30 7.27
N ASN A 416 2.05 -16.00 6.43
CA ASN A 416 2.91 -15.40 5.39
C ASN A 416 2.23 -15.30 4.02
N HIS A 417 0.90 -15.50 3.95
CA HIS A 417 0.17 -15.49 2.67
C HIS A 417 0.44 -14.24 1.83
N ILE A 418 0.44 -13.05 2.45
CA ILE A 418 0.78 -11.79 1.77
C ILE A 418 2.25 -11.71 1.39
N PHE A 419 3.15 -12.13 2.29
CA PHE A 419 4.59 -12.08 2.06
C PHE A 419 5.02 -12.93 0.84
N THR A 420 4.37 -14.07 0.64
CA THR A 420 4.59 -15.00 -0.48
C THR A 420 3.63 -14.79 -1.65
N TYR A 421 2.82 -13.71 -1.65
CA TYR A 421 1.84 -13.49 -2.70
C TYR A 421 2.51 -13.20 -4.06
N GLY A 422 1.92 -13.74 -5.13
CA GLY A 422 2.37 -13.50 -6.49
C GLY A 422 3.70 -14.18 -6.82
N ARG A 423 4.62 -13.44 -7.47
CA ARG A 423 5.96 -13.88 -7.90
C ARG A 423 7.06 -13.18 -7.12
N ALA A 424 6.80 -12.92 -5.84
CA ALA A 424 7.77 -12.33 -4.93
C ALA A 424 8.79 -13.35 -4.40
N ASP A 425 8.73 -14.61 -4.85
CA ASP A 425 9.67 -15.69 -4.49
C ASP A 425 11.13 -15.30 -4.78
N ARG A 426 11.37 -14.62 -5.90
CA ARG A 426 12.69 -14.08 -6.25
C ARG A 426 13.21 -13.08 -5.21
N TRP A 427 12.34 -12.23 -4.69
CA TRP A 427 12.69 -11.23 -3.68
C TRP A 427 12.82 -11.82 -2.28
N ASN A 428 12.31 -13.02 -2.06
CA ASN A 428 12.35 -13.73 -0.78
C ASN A 428 13.63 -14.55 -0.60
N VAL A 429 14.59 -14.42 -1.52
CA VAL A 429 15.92 -15.02 -1.40
C VAL A 429 16.80 -14.13 -0.54
N LYS A 430 17.38 -14.71 0.52
CA LYS A 430 18.29 -14.03 1.45
C LYS A 430 19.70 -13.97 0.87
N GLU A 431 19.94 -13.06 -0.08
CA GLU A 431 21.28 -12.85 -0.66
C GLU A 431 22.08 -11.78 0.10
N TYR A 432 21.43 -10.66 0.42
CA TYR A 432 22.04 -9.55 1.15
C TYR A 432 21.24 -9.22 2.39
N THR A 433 21.94 -8.84 3.46
CA THR A 433 21.33 -8.51 4.74
C THR A 433 21.97 -7.30 5.39
N ALA A 434 21.14 -6.43 5.96
CA ALA A 434 21.60 -5.44 6.94
C ALA A 434 21.84 -6.11 8.31
N PRO A 435 22.67 -5.53 9.20
CA PRO A 435 22.73 -5.98 10.59
C PRO A 435 21.36 -5.82 11.28
N PHE A 436 21.12 -6.59 12.34
CA PHE A 436 19.96 -6.36 13.21
C PHE A 436 20.04 -4.98 13.84
N THR A 437 18.93 -4.26 13.84
CA THR A 437 18.88 -2.85 14.24
C THR A 437 17.53 -2.49 14.84
N ASP A 438 17.54 -1.62 15.85
CA ASP A 438 16.33 -1.03 16.40
C ASP A 438 15.81 0.06 15.47
N LYS A 439 14.82 -0.29 14.66
CA LYS A 439 14.23 0.64 13.70
C LYS A 439 13.45 1.79 14.35
N SER A 440 13.06 1.67 15.62
CA SER A 440 12.22 2.66 16.29
C SER A 440 12.95 4.00 16.45
N GLU A 441 14.26 3.96 16.70
CA GLU A 441 15.12 5.13 16.79
C GLU A 441 15.26 5.82 15.43
N TYR A 442 15.54 5.06 14.36
CA TYR A 442 15.64 5.59 13.00
C TYR A 442 14.34 6.20 12.52
N ARG A 443 13.20 5.58 12.83
CA ARG A 443 11.89 6.14 12.50
C ARG A 443 11.64 7.44 13.25
N LEU A 444 11.88 7.47 14.57
CA LEU A 444 11.68 8.68 15.35
C LEU A 444 12.58 9.82 14.87
N ALA A 445 13.85 9.53 14.57
CA ALA A 445 14.78 10.49 13.99
C ALA A 445 14.30 10.99 12.62
N TRP A 446 13.79 10.09 11.76
CA TRP A 446 13.23 10.46 10.47
C TRP A 446 12.00 11.36 10.61
N ILE A 447 11.07 11.04 11.50
CA ILE A 447 9.89 11.88 11.78
C ILE A 447 10.33 13.27 12.28
N LYS A 448 11.21 13.33 13.28
CA LYS A 448 11.67 14.59 13.90
C LYS A 448 12.36 15.53 12.91
N ARG A 449 13.00 15.02 11.86
CA ARG A 449 13.58 15.85 10.77
C ARG A 449 12.54 16.67 9.99
N HIS A 450 11.25 16.38 10.19
CA HIS A 450 10.14 17.06 9.52
C HIS A 450 9.38 18.01 10.46
N VAL A 451 9.87 18.19 11.70
CA VAL A 451 9.49 19.30 12.58
C VAL A 451 10.30 20.53 12.14
N LYS A 452 9.66 21.70 12.06
CA LYS A 452 10.26 22.96 11.60
C LYS A 452 11.06 23.66 12.70
#